data_AF-A0A1B8T0V2-F1
#
_entry.id   AF-A0A1B8T0V2-F1
#
_cell.length_a   1.000
_cell.length_b   1.000
_cell.length_c   1.000
_cell.angle_alpha   90.00
_cell.angle_beta   90.00
_cell.angle_gamma   90.00
#
_symmetry.space_group_name_H-M   'P 1'
#
loop_
_entity.id
_entity.type
_entity.pdbx_description
1 polymer ?
#
loop_
_entity_poly.entity_id
_entity_poly.type
_entity_poly.pdbx_seq_one_letter_code
_entity_poly.pdbx_strand_id
1 'polypeptide(L)'
;MTSPTAVRRAYVRPLNLRDGRIEMAHGSGGRASAQLIEEIFLRAFDNPWLRQGNDGATLATVLGTGERLVMATDAHVISPLFFPGGDIGSLSVHGTVNDVAMSGARPLYLSASFILEEGFPLADLKRIAESMGRAAQEAGVAIVTGDTKVVERGKGDGVFISTTGVGVVAAGIDTSGNRARAGDVILVSGCIGEHGVAILSQRESLEFETQIRSDSAALHGLVMCMLEAVPGIRVLRDPTRGGLATTLNEIAGQSDVGMLLDEAAIPVQPQVEAACELLGLDPLYVANEGKLVAICDARDADTLLQVMRAHPLGAQAARIGSVIEDGHGFVQMQTRFGGRRIVDWLAGEQLPRIC
;
A
#
# COMPACT_ATOMS: atom_id res chain seq x y z
N MET A 1 -59.32 -15.29 2.54
CA MET A 1 -58.19 -14.67 1.82
C MET A 1 -56.92 -15.05 2.54
N THR A 2 -56.26 -16.09 2.05
CA THR A 2 -55.08 -16.73 2.63
C THR A 2 -53.83 -15.90 2.29
N SER A 3 -53.06 -15.58 3.32
CA SER A 3 -51.75 -14.93 3.26
C SER A 3 -50.81 -15.64 2.26
N PRO A 4 -50.01 -14.92 1.45
CA PRO A 4 -48.99 -15.55 0.64
C PRO A 4 -47.95 -16.16 1.57
N THR A 5 -47.74 -17.46 1.41
CA THR A 5 -46.69 -18.28 2.02
C THR A 5 -45.32 -17.62 1.87
N ALA A 6 -44.69 -17.30 3.00
CA ALA A 6 -43.28 -16.93 3.05
C ALA A 6 -42.45 -18.03 2.37
N VAL A 7 -41.67 -17.64 1.36
CA VAL A 7 -40.72 -18.51 0.67
C VAL A 7 -39.76 -19.07 1.72
N ARG A 8 -39.78 -20.40 1.94
CA ARG A 8 -38.83 -21.08 2.82
C ARG A 8 -37.42 -20.75 2.32
N ARG A 9 -36.55 -20.19 3.18
CA ARG A 9 -35.10 -20.10 2.91
C ARG A 9 -34.66 -21.50 2.48
N ALA A 10 -34.27 -21.65 1.21
CA ALA A 10 -33.66 -22.89 0.74
C ALA A 10 -32.49 -23.19 1.68
N TYR A 11 -32.48 -24.38 2.27
CA TYR A 11 -31.52 -24.76 3.31
C TYR A 11 -30.15 -24.96 2.65
N VAL A 12 -29.48 -23.87 2.29
CA VAL A 12 -28.09 -23.90 1.84
C VAL A 12 -27.25 -24.14 3.09
N ARG A 13 -26.46 -25.23 3.08
CA ARG A 13 -25.53 -25.52 4.18
C ARG A 13 -24.49 -24.39 4.23
N PRO A 14 -24.21 -23.80 5.41
CA PRO A 14 -23.15 -22.80 5.54
C PRO A 14 -21.81 -23.29 5.01
N LEU A 15 -20.93 -22.36 4.64
CA LEU A 15 -19.58 -22.71 4.19
C LEU A 15 -18.84 -23.47 5.29
N ASN A 16 -18.18 -24.57 4.92
CA ASN A 16 -17.29 -25.28 5.83
C ASN A 16 -15.98 -24.51 5.97
N LEU A 17 -15.93 -23.52 6.85
CA LEU A 17 -14.76 -22.68 7.06
C LEU A 17 -13.61 -23.39 7.79
N ARG A 18 -13.80 -24.63 8.26
CA ARG A 18 -12.74 -25.39 8.95
C ARG A 18 -11.86 -26.15 7.98
N ASP A 19 -12.47 -26.93 7.10
CA ASP A 19 -11.77 -27.85 6.19
C ASP A 19 -12.15 -27.66 4.72
N GLY A 20 -13.07 -26.74 4.44
CA GLY A 20 -13.56 -26.47 3.08
C GLY A 20 -12.54 -25.70 2.24
N ARG A 21 -12.69 -25.84 0.93
CA ARG A 21 -11.80 -25.28 -0.07
C ARG A 21 -12.59 -24.52 -1.13
N ILE A 22 -11.92 -23.60 -1.80
CA ILE A 22 -12.44 -22.98 -3.01
C ILE A 22 -12.59 -24.07 -4.08
N GLU A 23 -13.70 -24.01 -4.81
CA GLU A 23 -14.11 -24.92 -5.86
C GLU A 23 -14.45 -24.06 -7.07
N MET A 24 -14.35 -24.60 -8.28
CA MET A 24 -14.71 -23.86 -9.50
C MET A 24 -16.14 -23.29 -9.46
N ALA A 25 -17.06 -23.97 -8.77
CA ALA A 25 -18.43 -23.50 -8.57
C ALA A 25 -18.50 -22.12 -7.87
N HIS A 26 -17.54 -21.79 -6.99
CA HIS A 26 -17.49 -20.49 -6.32
C HIS A 26 -17.18 -19.33 -7.27
N GLY A 27 -16.62 -19.58 -8.46
CA GLY A 27 -16.36 -18.58 -9.50
C GLY A 27 -17.38 -18.57 -10.66
N SER A 28 -18.45 -19.37 -10.57
CA SER A 28 -19.36 -19.63 -11.70
C SER A 28 -20.50 -18.61 -11.87
N GLY A 29 -20.70 -17.69 -10.91
CA GLY A 29 -21.84 -16.76 -10.88
C GLY A 29 -23.15 -17.39 -10.37
N GLY A 30 -23.11 -18.63 -9.91
CA GLY A 30 -24.26 -19.36 -9.38
C GLY A 30 -24.47 -19.18 -7.87
N ARG A 31 -25.25 -20.10 -7.26
CA ARG A 31 -25.56 -20.09 -5.82
C ARG A 31 -24.32 -20.16 -4.93
N ALA A 32 -23.32 -20.94 -5.33
CA ALA A 32 -22.06 -21.06 -4.58
C ALA A 32 -21.29 -19.74 -4.57
N SER A 33 -21.25 -19.00 -5.69
CA SER A 33 -20.68 -17.65 -5.75
C SER A 33 -21.42 -16.67 -4.86
N ALA A 34 -22.76 -16.66 -4.93
CA ALA A 34 -23.58 -15.79 -4.07
C ALA A 34 -23.37 -16.08 -2.58
N GLN A 35 -23.24 -17.36 -2.21
CA GLN A 35 -22.96 -17.78 -0.84
C GLN A 35 -21.57 -17.34 -0.38
N LEU A 36 -20.54 -17.45 -1.22
CA LEU A 36 -19.19 -16.95 -0.92
C LEU A 36 -19.21 -15.45 -0.63
N ILE A 37 -19.92 -14.69 -1.48
CA ILE A 37 -20.10 -13.24 -1.30
C ILE A 37 -20.81 -12.95 0.02
N GLU A 38 -21.94 -13.59 0.30
CA GLU A 38 -22.73 -13.31 1.50
C GLU A 38 -22.03 -13.72 2.80
N GLU A 39 -21.37 -14.88 2.83
CA GLU A 39 -20.81 -15.45 4.07
C GLU A 39 -19.37 -15.01 4.38
N ILE A 40 -18.60 -14.57 3.38
CA ILE A 40 -17.22 -14.08 3.56
C ILE A 40 -17.14 -12.57 3.33
N PHE A 41 -17.34 -12.12 2.09
CA PHE A 41 -17.01 -10.75 1.71
C PHE A 41 -17.98 -9.72 2.31
N LEU A 42 -19.29 -9.93 2.19
CA LEU A 42 -20.29 -8.99 2.72
C LEU A 42 -20.23 -8.89 4.25
N ARG A 43 -19.85 -9.98 4.94
CA ARG A 43 -19.64 -9.94 6.41
C ARG A 43 -18.39 -9.16 6.79
N ALA A 44 -17.31 -9.32 6.04
CA ALA A 44 -16.06 -8.63 6.32
C ALA A 44 -16.11 -7.14 5.96
N PHE A 45 -16.85 -6.78 4.90
CA PHE A 45 -16.87 -5.44 4.31
C PHE A 45 -18.20 -4.71 4.52
N ASP A 46 -18.98 -5.09 5.52
CA ASP A 46 -20.38 -4.70 5.65
C ASP A 46 -20.61 -3.18 5.63
N ASN A 47 -21.28 -2.67 4.58
CA ASN A 47 -21.63 -1.26 4.45
C ASN A 47 -22.86 -1.04 3.54
N PRO A 48 -23.51 0.14 3.59
CA PRO A 48 -24.73 0.41 2.82
C PRO A 48 -24.57 0.38 1.31
N TRP A 49 -23.36 0.61 0.77
CA TRP A 49 -23.10 0.55 -0.67
C TRP A 49 -23.02 -0.89 -1.14
N LEU A 50 -22.20 -1.71 -0.47
CA LEU A 50 -21.99 -3.11 -0.83
C LEU A 50 -23.27 -3.96 -0.66
N ARG A 51 -24.10 -3.66 0.36
CA ARG A 51 -25.39 -4.33 0.58
C ARG A 51 -26.38 -4.20 -0.57
N GLN A 52 -26.20 -3.22 -1.47
CA GLN A 52 -27.09 -3.05 -2.62
C GLN A 52 -26.96 -4.19 -3.61
N GLY A 53 -25.77 -4.83 -3.72
CA GLY A 53 -25.56 -5.99 -4.57
C GLY A 53 -25.83 -5.75 -6.06
N ASN A 54 -25.69 -4.50 -6.52
CA ASN A 54 -25.81 -4.13 -7.93
C ASN A 54 -24.49 -4.40 -8.68
N ASP A 55 -24.49 -4.22 -10.00
CA ASP A 55 -23.29 -4.38 -10.86
C ASP A 55 -22.14 -3.40 -10.52
N GLY A 56 -22.41 -2.38 -9.71
CA GLY A 56 -21.42 -1.46 -9.19
C GLY A 56 -21.98 -0.59 -8.06
N ALA A 57 -21.08 0.10 -7.36
CA ALA A 57 -21.45 1.05 -6.32
C ALA A 57 -21.81 2.41 -6.93
N THR A 58 -22.98 2.94 -6.57
CA THR A 58 -23.33 4.33 -6.88
C THR A 58 -22.80 5.24 -5.77
N LEU A 59 -21.84 6.10 -6.12
CA LEU A 59 -21.18 7.00 -5.17
C LEU A 59 -21.79 8.40 -5.29
N ALA A 60 -22.48 8.83 -4.24
CA ALA A 60 -23.01 10.18 -4.15
C ALA A 60 -21.87 11.14 -3.76
N THR A 61 -21.06 11.56 -4.73
CA THR A 61 -20.00 12.55 -4.50
C THR A 61 -20.35 13.84 -5.22
N VAL A 62 -20.61 14.91 -4.46
CA VAL A 62 -20.63 16.27 -4.99
C VAL A 62 -19.27 16.88 -4.65
N LEU A 63 -18.42 17.04 -5.65
CA LEU A 63 -17.13 17.72 -5.48
C LEU A 63 -17.38 19.20 -5.24
N GLY A 64 -16.71 19.76 -4.23
CA GLY A 64 -16.64 21.20 -4.01
C GLY A 64 -15.91 21.90 -5.16
N THR A 65 -16.07 23.22 -5.25
CA THR A 65 -15.37 24.02 -6.25
C THR A 65 -13.85 23.88 -6.09
N GLY A 66 -13.17 23.39 -7.13
CA GLY A 66 -11.73 23.20 -7.14
C GLY A 66 -11.24 21.88 -6.54
N GLU A 67 -12.14 21.03 -6.02
CA GLU A 67 -11.79 19.67 -5.63
C GLU A 67 -11.63 18.77 -6.86
N ARG A 68 -10.73 17.78 -6.75
CA ARG A 68 -10.44 16.84 -7.85
C ARG A 68 -10.58 15.40 -7.36
N LEU A 69 -11.05 14.53 -8.24
CA LEU A 69 -11.06 13.09 -7.98
C LEU A 69 -9.69 12.50 -8.33
N VAL A 70 -9.21 11.59 -7.48
CA VAL A 70 -8.05 10.74 -7.75
C VAL A 70 -8.51 9.29 -7.73
N MET A 71 -7.92 8.50 -8.63
CA MET A 71 -8.11 7.07 -8.71
C MET A 71 -6.74 6.40 -8.81
N ALA A 72 -6.51 5.39 -7.99
CA ALA A 72 -5.32 4.55 -8.03
C ALA A 72 -5.72 3.08 -8.02
N THR A 73 -4.88 2.21 -8.58
CA THR A 73 -5.12 0.78 -8.58
C THR A 73 -3.82 0.04 -8.43
N ASP A 74 -3.86 -1.05 -7.69
CA ASP A 74 -2.71 -1.94 -7.58
C ASP A 74 -3.16 -3.41 -7.54
N ALA A 75 -2.22 -4.31 -7.83
CA ALA A 75 -2.42 -5.74 -7.76
C ALA A 75 -1.36 -6.37 -6.86
N HIS A 76 -1.83 -7.09 -5.85
CA HIS A 76 -1.05 -7.67 -4.77
C HIS A 76 -0.84 -9.15 -5.02
N VAL A 77 0.42 -9.56 -5.11
CA VAL A 77 0.83 -10.93 -5.46
C VAL A 77 1.86 -11.49 -4.48
N ILE A 78 1.99 -10.85 -3.31
CA ILE A 78 2.93 -11.19 -2.26
C ILE A 78 2.98 -12.68 -1.92
N SER A 79 4.19 -13.15 -1.60
CA SER A 79 4.40 -14.48 -1.04
C SER A 79 5.40 -14.42 0.12
N PRO A 80 5.16 -15.03 1.27
CA PRO A 80 3.93 -15.74 1.65
C PRO A 80 2.75 -14.77 1.86
N LEU A 81 1.51 -15.30 1.84
CA LEU A 81 0.29 -14.50 2.00
C LEU A 81 0.13 -13.91 3.42
N PHE A 82 0.75 -14.53 4.42
CA PHE A 82 0.74 -14.10 5.82
C PHE A 82 2.18 -13.97 6.31
N PHE A 83 2.50 -12.82 6.89
CA PHE A 83 3.87 -12.47 7.26
C PHE A 83 3.91 -11.65 8.56
N PRO A 84 5.08 -11.52 9.20
CA PRO A 84 5.21 -10.70 10.40
C PRO A 84 4.83 -9.25 10.09
N GLY A 85 3.81 -8.73 10.77
CA GLY A 85 3.33 -7.36 10.55
C GLY A 85 2.15 -7.21 9.61
N GLY A 86 1.75 -8.24 8.85
CA GLY A 86 0.58 -8.13 7.97
C GLY A 86 0.24 -9.39 7.18
N ASP A 87 -0.66 -9.22 6.22
CA ASP A 87 -1.02 -10.22 5.22
C ASP A 87 -1.41 -9.54 3.91
N ILE A 88 -1.60 -10.33 2.85
CA ILE A 88 -2.03 -9.82 1.53
C ILE A 88 -3.32 -9.00 1.62
N GLY A 89 -4.18 -9.29 2.59
CA GLY A 89 -5.41 -8.55 2.84
C GLY A 89 -5.12 -7.14 3.32
N SER A 90 -4.49 -6.98 4.49
CA SER A 90 -4.13 -5.65 5.01
C SER A 90 -3.27 -4.86 4.02
N LEU A 91 -2.31 -5.53 3.37
CA LEU A 91 -1.45 -4.94 2.35
C LEU A 91 -2.25 -4.34 1.20
N SER A 92 -3.23 -5.08 0.67
CA SER A 92 -4.04 -4.62 -0.45
C SER A 92 -4.86 -3.36 -0.15
N VAL A 93 -5.26 -3.18 1.11
CA VAL A 93 -5.94 -1.96 1.56
C VAL A 93 -4.93 -0.83 1.76
N HIS A 94 -3.85 -1.08 2.49
CA HIS A 94 -2.85 -0.08 2.83
C HIS A 94 -2.19 0.51 1.57
N GLY A 95 -1.69 -0.32 0.66
CA GLY A 95 -1.00 0.13 -0.56
C GLY A 95 -1.88 1.05 -1.41
N THR A 96 -3.10 0.63 -1.73
CA THR A 96 -4.01 1.47 -2.53
C THR A 96 -4.50 2.73 -1.79
N VAL A 97 -4.66 2.66 -0.47
CA VAL A 97 -4.92 3.85 0.35
C VAL A 97 -3.74 4.83 0.29
N ASN A 98 -2.52 4.30 0.31
CA ASN A 98 -1.29 5.10 0.23
C ASN A 98 -1.16 5.75 -1.14
N ASP A 99 -1.36 5.04 -2.25
CA ASP A 99 -1.34 5.62 -3.60
C ASP A 99 -2.28 6.82 -3.75
N VAL A 100 -3.52 6.68 -3.26
CA VAL A 100 -4.51 7.76 -3.25
C VAL A 100 -4.01 8.91 -2.39
N ALA A 101 -3.48 8.63 -1.21
CA ALA A 101 -2.93 9.64 -0.32
C ALA A 101 -1.70 10.37 -0.91
N MET A 102 -0.83 9.68 -1.67
CA MET A 102 0.34 10.28 -2.31
C MET A 102 -0.03 11.31 -3.39
N SER A 103 -1.27 11.30 -3.87
CA SER A 103 -1.81 12.37 -4.71
C SER A 103 -2.34 13.58 -3.93
N GLY A 104 -2.14 13.59 -2.60
CA GLY A 104 -2.69 14.58 -1.69
C GLY A 104 -4.20 14.44 -1.46
N ALA A 105 -4.77 13.28 -1.82
CA ALA A 105 -6.20 13.03 -1.72
C ALA A 105 -6.57 12.40 -0.38
N ARG A 106 -7.75 12.74 0.12
CA ARG A 106 -8.40 11.98 1.19
C ARG A 106 -9.07 10.75 0.56
N PRO A 107 -8.66 9.52 0.90
CA PRO A 107 -9.30 8.30 0.42
C PRO A 107 -10.75 8.22 0.89
N LEU A 108 -11.64 7.69 0.05
CA LEU A 108 -13.06 7.54 0.36
C LEU A 108 -13.52 6.09 0.25
N TYR A 109 -13.23 5.48 -0.89
CA TYR A 109 -13.80 4.20 -1.29
C TYR A 109 -12.76 3.31 -1.95
N LEU A 110 -12.91 2.01 -1.76
CA LEU A 110 -12.13 0.98 -2.44
C LEU A 110 -13.07 0.02 -3.20
N SER A 111 -12.59 -0.55 -4.30
CA SER A 111 -13.09 -1.83 -4.83
C SER A 111 -12.06 -2.93 -4.59
N ALA A 112 -12.51 -4.18 -4.47
CA ALA A 112 -11.64 -5.33 -4.32
C ALA A 112 -12.01 -6.46 -5.29
N SER A 113 -11.07 -6.87 -6.14
CA SER A 113 -11.19 -7.99 -7.05
C SER A 113 -10.28 -9.13 -6.60
N PHE A 114 -10.84 -10.34 -6.47
CA PHE A 114 -10.12 -11.53 -6.04
C PHE A 114 -9.96 -12.51 -7.20
N ILE A 115 -8.74 -12.98 -7.42
CA ILE A 115 -8.45 -14.13 -8.27
C ILE A 115 -8.01 -15.27 -7.36
N LEU A 116 -8.85 -16.27 -7.22
CA LEU A 116 -8.67 -17.40 -6.30
C LEU A 116 -8.29 -18.66 -7.08
N GLU A 117 -7.39 -19.45 -6.53
CA GLU A 117 -7.07 -20.77 -7.08
C GLU A 117 -8.00 -21.85 -6.51
N GLU A 118 -8.49 -22.76 -7.36
CA GLU A 118 -9.21 -23.95 -6.91
C GLU A 118 -8.39 -24.78 -5.92
N GLY A 119 -8.99 -25.07 -4.76
CA GLY A 119 -8.33 -25.76 -3.67
C GLY A 119 -7.82 -24.83 -2.57
N PHE A 120 -7.82 -23.52 -2.77
CA PHE A 120 -7.42 -22.56 -1.73
C PHE A 120 -8.29 -22.72 -0.46
N PRO A 121 -7.73 -22.72 0.77
CA PRO A 121 -8.53 -22.92 1.98
C PRO A 121 -9.54 -21.79 2.22
N LEU A 122 -10.81 -22.15 2.46
CA LEU A 122 -11.84 -21.16 2.81
C LEU A 122 -11.53 -20.44 4.13
N ALA A 123 -10.85 -21.12 5.06
CA ALA A 123 -10.37 -20.55 6.31
C ALA A 123 -9.42 -19.36 6.07
N ASP A 124 -8.49 -19.51 5.14
CA ASP A 124 -7.50 -18.48 4.83
C ASP A 124 -8.12 -17.33 4.04
N LEU A 125 -9.02 -17.61 3.08
CA LEU A 125 -9.79 -16.56 2.40
C LEU A 125 -10.58 -15.71 3.40
N LYS A 126 -11.24 -16.36 4.37
CA LYS A 126 -11.97 -15.64 5.43
C LYS A 126 -11.03 -14.76 6.24
N ARG A 127 -9.87 -15.28 6.66
CA ARG A 127 -8.87 -14.50 7.42
C ARG A 127 -8.40 -13.27 6.63
N ILE A 128 -8.12 -13.43 5.34
CA ILE A 128 -7.72 -12.34 4.45
C ILE A 128 -8.84 -11.29 4.32
N ALA A 129 -10.08 -11.72 4.08
CA ALA A 129 -11.21 -10.80 4.01
C ALA A 129 -11.42 -10.04 5.32
N GLU A 130 -11.34 -10.71 6.48
CA GLU A 130 -11.43 -10.07 7.79
C GLU A 130 -10.28 -9.09 8.05
N SER A 131 -9.08 -9.38 7.56
CA SER A 131 -7.92 -8.48 7.64
C SER A 131 -8.15 -7.21 6.81
N MET A 132 -8.61 -7.36 5.56
CA MET A 132 -9.00 -6.24 4.69
C MET A 132 -10.11 -5.38 5.31
N GLY A 133 -11.16 -6.00 5.86
CA GLY A 133 -12.27 -5.29 6.47
C GLY A 133 -11.82 -4.44 7.66
N ARG A 134 -10.92 -4.97 8.48
CA ARG A 134 -10.33 -4.26 9.62
C ARG A 134 -9.43 -3.11 9.16
N ALA A 135 -8.53 -3.35 8.20
CA ALA A 135 -7.67 -2.31 7.64
C ALA A 135 -8.48 -1.16 7.01
N ALA A 136 -9.56 -1.49 6.30
CA ALA A 136 -10.46 -0.49 5.71
C ALA A 136 -11.18 0.33 6.79
N GLN A 137 -11.66 -0.34 7.85
CA GLN A 137 -12.28 0.32 9.00
C GLN A 137 -11.29 1.24 9.74
N GLU A 138 -10.07 0.77 10.01
CA GLU A 138 -9.00 1.54 10.66
C GLU A 138 -8.61 2.76 9.82
N ALA A 139 -8.61 2.63 8.49
CA ALA A 139 -8.36 3.73 7.56
C ALA A 139 -9.59 4.62 7.27
N GLY A 140 -10.77 4.30 7.84
CA GLY A 140 -11.99 5.06 7.60
C GLY A 140 -12.50 5.05 6.16
N VAL A 141 -12.17 4.01 5.38
CA VAL A 141 -12.62 3.81 3.99
C VAL A 141 -13.59 2.63 3.89
N ALA A 142 -14.43 2.62 2.85
CA ALA A 142 -15.35 1.51 2.60
C ALA A 142 -14.97 0.74 1.34
N ILE A 143 -14.98 -0.60 1.41
CA ILE A 143 -14.94 -1.46 0.22
C ILE A 143 -16.37 -1.57 -0.32
N VAL A 144 -16.66 -0.82 -1.39
CA VAL A 144 -18.05 -0.57 -1.85
C VAL A 144 -18.51 -1.50 -2.96
N THR A 145 -17.58 -2.13 -3.66
CA THR A 145 -17.85 -3.08 -4.76
C THR A 145 -16.70 -4.07 -4.89
N GLY A 146 -16.91 -5.17 -5.60
CA GLY A 146 -15.85 -6.14 -5.82
C GLY A 146 -16.19 -7.19 -6.87
N ASP A 147 -15.21 -8.04 -7.12
CA ASP A 147 -15.33 -9.17 -8.05
C ASP A 147 -14.63 -10.41 -7.47
N THR A 148 -15.07 -11.59 -7.90
CA THR A 148 -14.40 -12.85 -7.55
C THR A 148 -14.33 -13.75 -8.77
N LYS A 149 -13.11 -14.20 -9.08
CA LYS A 149 -12.82 -15.21 -10.09
C LYS A 149 -12.16 -16.40 -9.43
N VAL A 150 -12.48 -17.59 -9.93
CA VAL A 150 -11.80 -18.83 -9.54
C VAL A 150 -11.14 -19.41 -10.79
N VAL A 151 -9.84 -19.63 -10.72
CA VAL A 151 -9.04 -20.30 -11.74
C VAL A 151 -8.75 -21.74 -11.33
N GLU A 152 -8.48 -22.59 -12.31
CA GLU A 152 -8.18 -24.00 -12.07
C GLU A 152 -6.90 -24.16 -11.23
N ARG A 153 -6.79 -25.30 -10.54
CA ARG A 153 -5.58 -25.64 -9.81
C ARG A 153 -4.34 -25.61 -10.73
N GLY A 154 -3.27 -24.99 -10.25
CA GLY A 154 -2.03 -24.74 -10.97
C GLY A 154 -2.07 -23.55 -11.94
N LYS A 155 -3.17 -22.78 -11.97
CA LYS A 155 -3.32 -21.55 -12.77
C LYS A 155 -3.32 -20.27 -11.92
N GLY A 156 -3.25 -20.40 -10.60
CA GLY A 156 -2.99 -19.33 -9.65
C GLY A 156 -1.95 -19.80 -8.62
N ASP A 157 -1.66 -18.96 -7.64
CA ASP A 157 -0.85 -19.33 -6.47
C ASP A 157 -1.58 -18.93 -5.18
N GLY A 158 -2.68 -19.63 -4.91
CA GLY A 158 -3.58 -19.34 -3.79
C GLY A 158 -4.56 -18.20 -4.07
N VAL A 159 -4.11 -16.94 -3.93
CA VAL A 159 -4.95 -15.75 -4.11
C VAL A 159 -4.14 -14.54 -4.57
N PHE A 160 -4.68 -13.83 -5.56
CA PHE A 160 -4.26 -12.47 -5.93
C PHE A 160 -5.41 -11.51 -5.66
N ILE A 161 -5.07 -10.30 -5.23
CA ILE A 161 -6.05 -9.26 -4.90
C ILE A 161 -5.69 -8.03 -5.70
N SER A 162 -6.64 -7.48 -6.45
CA SER A 162 -6.50 -6.13 -7.00
C SER A 162 -7.45 -5.19 -6.29
N THR A 163 -6.92 -4.07 -5.83
CA THR A 163 -7.68 -3.03 -5.17
C THR A 163 -7.59 -1.76 -5.98
N THR A 164 -8.70 -1.04 -6.04
CA THR A 164 -8.77 0.26 -6.72
C THR A 164 -9.39 1.26 -5.75
N GLY A 165 -8.69 2.36 -5.53
CA GLY A 165 -9.09 3.39 -4.58
C GLY A 165 -9.52 4.66 -5.26
N VAL A 166 -10.49 5.32 -4.67
CA VAL A 166 -10.97 6.64 -5.09
C VAL A 166 -10.91 7.59 -3.90
N GLY A 167 -10.37 8.78 -4.13
CA GLY A 167 -10.24 9.83 -3.13
C GLY A 167 -10.46 11.23 -3.71
N VAL A 168 -10.52 12.22 -2.84
CA VAL A 168 -10.72 13.62 -3.21
C VAL A 168 -9.55 14.47 -2.76
N VAL A 169 -8.95 15.20 -3.70
CA VAL A 169 -7.94 16.22 -3.45
C VAL A 169 -8.64 17.54 -3.18
N ALA A 170 -8.31 18.17 -2.04
CA ALA A 170 -8.84 19.47 -1.67
C ALA A 170 -8.36 20.57 -2.63
N ALA A 171 -9.16 21.63 -2.78
CA ALA A 171 -8.77 22.78 -3.58
C ALA A 171 -7.45 23.39 -3.08
N GLY A 172 -6.55 23.71 -4.02
CA GLY A 172 -5.24 24.30 -3.72
C GLY A 172 -4.13 23.29 -3.38
N ILE A 173 -4.46 22.02 -3.16
CA ILE A 173 -3.46 20.95 -3.04
C ILE A 173 -3.06 20.49 -4.44
N ASP A 174 -1.76 20.44 -4.69
CA ASP A 174 -1.21 20.07 -5.99
C ASP A 174 0.14 19.38 -5.83
N THR A 175 0.14 18.20 -5.22
CA THR A 175 1.31 17.33 -5.11
C THR A 175 1.47 16.50 -6.39
N SER A 176 2.69 16.40 -6.94
CA SER A 176 2.97 15.59 -8.14
C SER A 176 4.47 15.33 -8.27
N GLY A 177 4.86 14.18 -8.83
CA GLY A 177 6.26 13.79 -8.99
C GLY A 177 7.10 14.68 -9.92
N ASN A 178 6.46 15.57 -10.71
CA ASN A 178 7.13 16.55 -11.57
C ASN A 178 7.29 17.95 -10.95
N ARG A 179 7.12 18.07 -9.62
CA ARG A 179 7.12 19.38 -8.94
C ARG A 179 8.34 19.64 -8.08
N ALA A 180 9.26 18.69 -7.95
CA ALA A 180 10.50 18.92 -7.23
C ALA A 180 11.32 20.02 -7.93
N ARG A 181 12.04 20.82 -7.14
CA ARG A 181 12.84 21.96 -7.60
C ARG A 181 14.16 21.98 -6.87
N ALA A 182 15.21 22.46 -7.56
CA ALA A 182 16.50 22.69 -6.92
C ALA A 182 16.34 23.56 -5.65
N GLY A 183 16.96 23.11 -4.55
CA GLY A 183 16.87 23.72 -3.24
C GLY A 183 15.80 23.12 -2.31
N ASP A 184 14.91 22.27 -2.83
CA ASP A 184 13.95 21.55 -2.00
C ASP A 184 14.64 20.51 -1.09
N VAL A 185 13.97 20.17 0.01
CA VAL A 185 14.43 19.20 1.00
C VAL A 185 13.70 17.88 0.81
N ILE A 186 14.44 16.77 0.91
CA ILE A 186 13.92 15.40 0.80
C ILE A 186 13.78 14.81 2.21
N LEU A 187 12.57 14.39 2.57
CA LEU A 187 12.24 13.75 3.84
C LEU A 187 11.71 12.32 3.60
N VAL A 188 11.93 11.44 4.56
CA VAL A 188 11.24 10.14 4.67
C VAL A 188 10.47 10.05 5.97
N SER A 189 9.37 9.30 6.01
CA SER A 189 8.53 9.17 7.21
C SER A 189 9.07 8.24 8.29
N GLY A 190 10.04 7.39 7.99
CA GLY A 190 10.62 6.49 8.98
C GLY A 190 11.77 5.67 8.42
N CYS A 191 12.16 4.62 9.15
CA CYS A 191 13.15 3.66 8.68
C CYS A 191 12.77 3.06 7.32
N ILE A 192 13.75 2.59 6.56
CA ILE A 192 13.50 1.90 5.29
C ILE A 192 13.92 0.42 5.35
N GLY A 193 13.30 -0.40 4.51
CA GLY A 193 13.64 -1.79 4.24
C GLY A 193 12.92 -2.82 5.12
N GLU A 194 12.10 -2.42 6.09
CA GLU A 194 11.46 -3.36 7.01
C GLU A 194 10.57 -4.39 6.31
N HIS A 195 9.69 -3.97 5.39
CA HIS A 195 8.79 -4.90 4.72
C HIS A 195 9.55 -5.95 3.92
N GLY A 196 10.41 -5.53 2.99
CA GLY A 196 11.10 -6.51 2.16
C GLY A 196 12.01 -7.46 2.95
N VAL A 197 12.66 -6.98 4.02
CA VAL A 197 13.44 -7.85 4.91
C VAL A 197 12.54 -8.79 5.73
N ALA A 198 11.38 -8.34 6.21
CA ALA A 198 10.45 -9.22 6.94
C ALA A 198 9.97 -10.40 6.07
N ILE A 199 9.66 -10.14 4.80
CA ILE A 199 9.24 -11.17 3.83
C ILE A 199 10.40 -12.13 3.53
N LEU A 200 11.59 -11.60 3.24
CA LEU A 200 12.77 -12.42 2.96
C LEU A 200 13.17 -13.31 4.12
N SER A 201 13.17 -12.76 5.33
CA SER A 201 13.54 -13.51 6.54
C SER A 201 12.63 -14.72 6.71
N GLN A 202 11.34 -14.59 6.37
CA GLN A 202 10.39 -15.70 6.43
C GLN A 202 10.62 -16.73 5.31
N ARG A 203 11.00 -16.31 4.10
CA ARG A 203 11.27 -17.22 2.98
C ARG A 203 12.55 -18.02 3.17
N GLU A 204 13.61 -17.36 3.63
CA GLU A 204 14.94 -17.96 3.84
C GLU A 204 15.07 -18.65 5.20
N SER A 205 13.99 -18.68 6.00
CA SER A 205 13.99 -19.22 7.37
C SER A 205 15.11 -18.64 8.24
N LEU A 206 15.39 -17.34 8.06
CA LEU A 206 16.38 -16.61 8.85
C LEU A 206 15.77 -16.25 10.21
N GLU A 207 16.31 -16.84 11.27
CA GLU A 207 15.92 -16.53 12.64
C GLU A 207 16.84 -15.45 13.21
N PHE A 208 16.31 -14.24 13.37
CA PHE A 208 16.93 -13.17 14.15
C PHE A 208 16.40 -13.21 15.59
N GLU A 209 17.18 -12.72 16.57
CA GLU A 209 16.73 -12.64 17.97
C GLU A 209 15.42 -11.86 18.14
N THR A 210 15.18 -10.88 17.25
CA THR A 210 13.91 -10.17 17.13
C THR A 210 13.37 -10.30 15.72
N GLN A 211 12.11 -10.73 15.59
CA GLN A 211 11.46 -10.87 14.29
C GLN A 211 11.21 -9.49 13.69
N ILE A 212 11.84 -9.21 12.55
CA ILE A 212 11.58 -8.02 11.74
C ILE A 212 10.14 -8.12 11.22
N ARG A 213 9.36 -7.06 11.42
CA ARG A 213 7.97 -6.98 11.00
C ARG A 213 7.84 -5.99 9.86
N SER A 214 7.01 -6.33 8.88
CA SER A 214 6.61 -5.40 7.84
C SER A 214 5.99 -4.16 8.46
N ASP A 215 6.29 -3.03 7.83
CA ASP A 215 5.77 -1.71 8.16
C ASP A 215 4.42 -1.40 7.49
N SER A 216 3.75 -2.38 6.87
CA SER A 216 2.49 -2.18 6.13
C SER A 216 1.47 -1.40 6.96
N ALA A 217 1.13 -0.19 6.51
CA ALA A 217 0.22 0.71 7.20
C ALA A 217 -0.41 1.74 6.26
N ALA A 218 -1.63 2.17 6.58
CA ALA A 218 -2.30 3.26 5.89
C ALA A 218 -1.76 4.63 6.32
N LEU A 219 -1.18 5.38 5.39
CA LEU A 219 -0.48 6.65 5.62
C LEU A 219 -1.33 7.89 5.42
N HIS A 220 -2.58 7.74 4.95
CA HIS A 220 -3.47 8.87 4.68
C HIS A 220 -3.62 9.84 5.88
N GLY A 221 -3.69 9.34 7.12
CA GLY A 221 -3.74 10.19 8.31
C GLY A 221 -2.50 11.06 8.49
N LEU A 222 -1.31 10.48 8.32
CA LEU A 222 -0.04 11.21 8.33
C LEU A 222 -0.01 12.27 7.22
N VAL A 223 -0.40 11.89 6.00
CA VAL A 223 -0.45 12.81 4.85
C VAL A 223 -1.41 13.97 5.09
N MET A 224 -2.59 13.73 5.68
CA MET A 224 -3.53 14.81 5.99
C MET A 224 -2.94 15.80 7.01
N CYS A 225 -2.28 15.31 8.08
CA CYS A 225 -1.58 16.19 9.02
C CYS A 225 -0.48 17.01 8.34
N MET A 226 0.28 16.39 7.43
CA MET A 226 1.34 17.05 6.67
C MET A 226 0.79 18.16 5.78
N LEU A 227 -0.29 17.90 5.03
CA LEU A 227 -0.91 18.88 4.13
C LEU A 227 -1.65 20.00 4.87
N GLU A 228 -2.18 19.72 6.06
CA GLU A 228 -2.78 20.76 6.91
C GLU A 228 -1.72 21.77 7.36
N ALA A 229 -0.54 21.29 7.76
CA ALA A 229 0.55 22.14 8.20
C ALA A 229 1.31 22.81 7.04
N VAL A 230 1.52 22.08 5.95
CA VAL A 230 2.26 22.53 4.76
C VAL A 230 1.46 22.17 3.50
N PRO A 231 0.45 22.98 3.11
CA PRO A 231 -0.31 22.74 1.88
C PRO A 231 0.54 22.79 0.60
N GLY A 232 1.72 23.41 0.69
CA GLY A 232 2.68 23.60 -0.39
C GLY A 232 3.65 22.44 -0.64
N ILE A 233 3.45 21.28 -0.01
CA ILE A 233 4.25 20.07 -0.30
C ILE A 233 4.25 19.84 -1.82
N ARG A 234 5.42 19.56 -2.39
CA ARG A 234 5.59 19.44 -3.83
C ARG A 234 5.39 18.03 -4.31
N VAL A 235 6.01 17.08 -3.62
CA VAL A 235 5.98 15.66 -3.98
C VAL A 235 5.65 14.82 -2.75
N LEU A 236 4.77 13.85 -2.93
CA LEU A 236 4.55 12.72 -2.04
C LEU A 236 4.66 11.45 -2.88
N ARG A 237 5.38 10.44 -2.38
CA ARG A 237 5.52 9.14 -3.04
C ARG A 237 5.85 8.07 -2.02
N ASP A 238 5.27 6.89 -2.13
CA ASP A 238 5.55 5.75 -1.28
C ASP A 238 6.63 4.85 -1.92
N PRO A 239 7.73 4.53 -1.22
CA PRO A 239 8.84 3.78 -1.79
C PRO A 239 8.61 2.26 -1.72
N THR A 240 7.63 1.78 -2.49
CA THR A 240 7.26 0.36 -2.63
C THR A 240 8.29 -0.40 -3.49
N ARG A 241 7.92 -0.89 -4.69
CA ARG A 241 8.84 -1.66 -5.54
C ARG A 241 10.02 -0.82 -6.01
N GLY A 242 11.22 -1.39 -5.88
CA GLY A 242 12.47 -0.69 -6.18
C GLY A 242 12.91 0.30 -5.09
N GLY A 243 12.14 0.41 -4.00
CA GLY A 243 12.50 1.13 -2.79
C GLY A 243 12.67 2.64 -2.97
N LEU A 244 13.38 3.23 -2.01
CA LEU A 244 13.72 4.65 -1.98
C LEU A 244 14.54 5.06 -3.21
N ALA A 245 15.49 4.22 -3.63
CA ALA A 245 16.36 4.49 -4.78
C ALA A 245 15.56 4.71 -6.08
N THR A 246 14.68 3.76 -6.43
CA THR A 246 13.89 3.85 -7.67
C THR A 246 12.90 5.02 -7.59
N THR A 247 12.25 5.20 -6.44
CA THR A 247 11.32 6.30 -6.20
C THR A 247 11.95 7.68 -6.43
N LEU A 248 13.17 7.89 -5.92
CA LEU A 248 13.86 9.16 -6.10
C LEU A 248 14.33 9.37 -7.54
N ASN A 249 14.74 8.31 -8.23
CA ASN A 249 15.08 8.38 -9.66
C ASN A 249 13.86 8.69 -10.54
N GLU A 250 12.69 8.15 -10.22
CA GLU A 250 11.43 8.51 -10.89
C GLU A 250 11.11 10.00 -10.71
N ILE A 251 11.21 10.51 -9.48
CA ILE A 251 10.92 11.92 -9.18
C ILE A 251 11.95 12.84 -9.86
N ALA A 252 13.24 12.47 -9.81
CA ALA A 252 14.32 13.20 -10.47
C ALA A 252 14.06 13.33 -11.98
N GLY A 253 13.71 12.22 -12.65
CA GLY A 253 13.37 12.21 -14.07
C GLY A 253 12.07 12.96 -14.41
N GLN A 254 11.04 12.86 -13.57
CA GLN A 254 9.77 13.57 -13.79
C GLN A 254 9.90 15.08 -13.58
N SER A 255 10.78 15.52 -12.68
CA SER A 255 10.98 16.93 -12.34
C SER A 255 12.15 17.59 -13.09
N ASP A 256 12.95 16.84 -13.83
CA ASP A 256 14.17 17.31 -14.53
C ASP A 256 15.17 17.97 -13.56
N VAL A 257 15.48 17.27 -12.46
CA VAL A 257 16.36 17.73 -11.37
C VAL A 257 17.25 16.60 -10.86
N GLY A 258 18.38 16.94 -10.24
CA GLY A 258 19.20 15.98 -9.51
C GLY A 258 18.84 15.90 -8.04
N MET A 259 19.39 14.90 -7.36
CA MET A 259 19.24 14.75 -5.91
C MET A 259 20.58 14.41 -5.26
N LEU A 260 20.83 14.98 -4.08
CA LEU A 260 21.96 14.63 -3.24
C LEU A 260 21.44 14.13 -1.88
N LEU A 261 21.69 12.85 -1.62
CA LEU A 261 21.35 12.16 -0.37
C LEU A 261 22.54 12.13 0.58
N ASP A 262 22.25 12.08 1.87
CA ASP A 262 23.22 11.82 2.95
C ASP A 262 22.96 10.42 3.52
N GLU A 263 23.88 9.49 3.25
CA GLU A 263 23.79 8.09 3.70
C GLU A 263 23.68 7.96 5.23
N ALA A 264 24.31 8.88 5.98
CA ALA A 264 24.25 8.85 7.45
C ALA A 264 22.89 9.29 7.99
N ALA A 265 22.12 10.04 7.20
CA ALA A 265 20.83 10.58 7.60
C ALA A 265 19.65 9.65 7.26
N ILE A 266 19.85 8.65 6.41
CA ILE A 266 18.82 7.69 6.03
C ILE A 266 18.60 6.70 7.19
N PRO A 267 17.41 6.68 7.80
CA PRO A 267 17.15 5.79 8.92
C PRO A 267 16.98 4.35 8.41
N VAL A 268 17.76 3.42 8.96
CA VAL A 268 17.65 1.98 8.74
C VAL A 268 17.74 1.31 10.10
N GLN A 269 16.87 0.32 10.36
CA GLN A 269 16.95 -0.42 11.63
C GLN A 269 18.21 -1.29 11.64
N PRO A 270 18.95 -1.42 12.75
CA PRO A 270 20.15 -2.25 12.80
C PRO A 270 19.94 -3.69 12.35
N GLN A 271 18.77 -4.28 12.63
CA GLN A 271 18.41 -5.62 12.21
C GLN A 271 18.17 -5.71 10.69
N VAL A 272 17.60 -4.66 10.08
CA VAL A 272 17.41 -4.55 8.63
C VAL A 272 18.77 -4.40 7.94
N GLU A 273 19.64 -3.53 8.46
CA GLU A 273 21.00 -3.36 7.94
C GLU A 273 21.77 -4.69 7.96
N ALA A 274 21.77 -5.39 9.10
CA ALA A 274 22.45 -6.68 9.24
C ALA A 274 21.88 -7.76 8.30
N ALA A 275 20.56 -7.78 8.11
CA ALA A 275 19.93 -8.71 7.17
C ALA A 275 20.29 -8.37 5.71
N CYS A 276 20.28 -7.09 5.34
CA CYS A 276 20.69 -6.63 4.02
C CYS A 276 22.16 -6.96 3.74
N GLU A 277 23.06 -6.72 4.70
CA GLU A 277 24.48 -7.10 4.58
C GLU A 277 24.65 -8.61 4.37
N LEU A 278 23.96 -9.44 5.17
CA LEU A 278 24.03 -10.90 5.05
C LEU A 278 23.54 -11.41 3.69
N LEU A 279 22.48 -10.78 3.17
CA LEU A 279 21.84 -11.16 1.91
C LEU A 279 22.45 -10.50 0.68
N GLY A 280 23.42 -9.59 0.86
CA GLY A 280 24.02 -8.83 -0.24
C GLY A 280 23.06 -7.85 -0.91
N LEU A 281 22.10 -7.31 -0.13
CA LEU A 281 21.10 -6.34 -0.58
C LEU A 281 21.46 -4.93 -0.12
N ASP A 282 21.02 -3.93 -0.89
CA ASP A 282 21.09 -2.52 -0.48
C ASP A 282 19.69 -2.09 0.00
N PRO A 283 19.54 -1.62 1.26
CA PRO A 283 18.23 -1.28 1.84
C PRO A 283 17.50 -0.18 1.06
N LEU A 284 18.21 0.65 0.27
CA LEU A 284 17.59 1.67 -0.58
C LEU A 284 16.70 1.09 -1.67
N TYR A 285 16.92 -0.17 -2.07
CA TYR A 285 16.15 -0.83 -3.13
C TYR A 285 15.08 -1.79 -2.59
N VAL A 286 15.04 -1.98 -1.27
CA VAL A 286 14.09 -2.87 -0.60
C VAL A 286 12.75 -2.15 -0.43
N ALA A 287 11.67 -2.87 -0.71
CA ALA A 287 10.32 -2.33 -0.66
C ALA A 287 9.84 -1.98 0.75
N ASN A 288 9.02 -0.93 0.84
CA ASN A 288 8.39 -0.42 2.05
C ASN A 288 6.88 -0.33 1.81
N GLU A 289 6.07 -0.67 2.81
CA GLU A 289 4.60 -0.70 2.67
C GLU A 289 3.87 0.23 3.67
N GLY A 290 4.64 1.01 4.42
CA GLY A 290 4.13 2.06 5.32
C GLY A 290 5.12 3.20 5.48
N LYS A 291 5.82 3.57 4.40
CA LYS A 291 6.65 4.78 4.35
C LYS A 291 6.26 5.68 3.20
N LEU A 292 6.62 6.94 3.33
CA LEU A 292 6.54 7.92 2.26
C LEU A 292 7.83 8.74 2.17
N VAL A 293 8.07 9.25 0.98
CA VAL A 293 9.01 10.30 0.62
C VAL A 293 8.20 11.58 0.47
N ALA A 294 8.66 12.66 1.09
CA ALA A 294 8.09 13.99 0.93
C ALA A 294 9.16 14.98 0.48
N ILE A 295 8.84 15.78 -0.54
CA ILE A 295 9.71 16.87 -1.01
C ILE A 295 8.99 18.20 -0.83
N CYS A 296 9.64 19.14 -0.16
CA CYS A 296 9.09 20.45 0.17
C CYS A 296 10.13 21.56 0.05
N ASP A 297 9.66 22.80 0.03
CA ASP A 297 10.54 23.99 0.07
C ASP A 297 11.36 23.98 1.37
N ALA A 298 12.63 24.38 1.30
CA ALA A 298 13.52 24.39 2.46
C ALA A 298 12.98 25.19 3.65
N ARG A 299 12.14 26.20 3.41
CA ARG A 299 11.50 27.02 4.47
C ARG A 299 10.44 26.25 5.26
N ASP A 300 9.84 25.22 4.67
CA ASP A 300 8.77 24.43 5.28
C ASP A 300 9.28 23.13 5.90
N ALA A 301 10.54 22.76 5.63
CA ALA A 301 11.11 21.46 5.98
C ALA A 301 11.08 21.15 7.48
N ASP A 302 11.43 22.12 8.34
CA ASP A 302 11.46 21.91 9.80
C ASP A 302 10.04 21.73 10.36
N THR A 303 9.08 22.54 9.89
CA THR A 303 7.66 22.43 10.24
C THR A 303 7.11 21.07 9.82
N LEU A 304 7.37 20.66 8.57
CA LEU A 304 6.91 19.39 8.05
C LEU A 304 7.49 18.20 8.83
N LEU A 305 8.80 18.23 9.09
CA LEU A 305 9.48 17.19 9.85
C LEU A 305 8.96 17.08 11.29
N GLN A 306 8.67 18.22 11.94
CA GLN A 306 8.06 18.25 13.28
C GLN A 306 6.68 17.59 13.28
N VAL A 307 5.84 17.91 12.30
CA VAL A 307 4.49 17.33 12.16
C VAL A 307 4.55 15.84 11.88
N MET A 308 5.46 15.40 11.01
CA MET A 308 5.69 13.98 10.75
C MET A 308 6.06 13.25 12.05
N ARG A 309 7.03 13.78 12.81
CA ARG A 309 7.48 13.18 14.07
C ARG A 309 6.45 13.17 15.19
N ALA A 310 5.47 14.06 15.14
CA ALA A 310 4.35 14.06 16.09
C ALA A 310 3.32 12.95 15.80
N HIS A 311 3.31 12.41 14.58
CA HIS A 311 2.42 11.32 14.19
C HIS A 311 3.09 9.95 14.46
N PRO A 312 2.39 8.93 14.99
CA PRO A 312 2.98 7.62 15.29
C PRO A 312 3.70 6.97 14.10
N LEU A 313 3.10 7.01 12.91
CA LEU A 313 3.69 6.47 11.67
C LEU A 313 4.84 7.32 11.09
N GLY A 314 5.09 8.50 11.65
CA GLY A 314 6.14 9.43 11.23
C GLY A 314 7.21 9.68 12.32
N ALA A 315 7.15 8.95 13.44
CA ALA A 315 7.97 9.22 14.62
C ALA A 315 9.48 9.16 14.35
N GLN A 316 9.89 8.35 13.37
CA GLN A 316 11.28 8.19 12.92
C GLN A 316 11.59 8.99 11.65
N ALA A 317 10.75 9.96 11.28
CA ALA A 317 10.96 10.76 10.09
C ALA A 317 12.30 11.48 10.14
N ALA A 318 12.93 11.59 8.97
CA ALA A 318 14.27 12.14 8.82
C ALA A 318 14.38 12.96 7.53
N ARG A 319 15.21 14.00 7.59
CA ARG A 319 15.71 14.68 6.40
C ARG A 319 16.89 13.88 5.86
N ILE A 320 16.79 13.45 4.61
CA ILE A 320 17.77 12.55 4.00
C ILE A 320 18.58 13.17 2.87
N GLY A 321 18.22 14.37 2.43
CA GLY A 321 18.92 15.01 1.32
C GLY A 321 18.27 16.30 0.85
N SER A 322 18.67 16.71 -0.35
CA SER A 322 18.15 17.88 -1.05
C SER A 322 18.09 17.64 -2.55
N VAL A 323 17.14 18.31 -3.20
CA VAL A 323 17.06 18.41 -4.65
C VAL A 323 18.09 19.45 -5.11
N ILE A 324 18.85 19.12 -6.15
CA ILE A 324 19.91 19.96 -6.71
C ILE A 324 19.65 20.25 -8.18
N GLU A 325 20.30 21.29 -8.70
CA GLU A 325 20.33 21.52 -10.14
C GLU A 325 21.26 20.48 -10.79
N ASP A 326 20.70 19.66 -11.67
CA ASP A 326 21.44 18.70 -12.48
C ASP A 326 20.63 18.35 -13.73
N GLY A 327 21.10 18.78 -14.90
CA GLY A 327 20.44 18.50 -16.18
C GLY A 327 20.55 17.05 -16.64
N HIS A 328 21.25 16.19 -15.89
CA HIS A 328 21.27 14.74 -16.13
C HIS A 328 20.26 13.98 -15.26
N GLY A 329 19.66 14.64 -14.26
CA GLY A 329 18.68 14.03 -13.36
C GLY A 329 19.23 12.93 -12.46
N PHE A 330 20.51 12.99 -12.07
CA PHE A 330 21.10 11.92 -11.26
C PHE A 330 20.72 12.01 -9.79
N VAL A 331 20.46 10.85 -9.19
CA VAL A 331 20.44 10.67 -7.73
C VAL A 331 21.83 10.26 -7.27
N GLN A 332 22.44 11.10 -6.44
CA GLN A 332 23.76 10.89 -5.86
C GLN A 332 23.63 10.73 -4.34
N MET A 333 24.51 9.96 -3.74
CA MET A 333 24.58 9.84 -2.29
C MET A 333 25.99 10.11 -1.79
N GLN A 334 26.09 11.02 -0.82
CA GLN A 334 27.29 11.20 -0.02
C GLN A 334 27.38 10.06 0.98
N THR A 335 28.47 9.31 0.93
CA THR A 335 28.69 8.16 1.80
C THR A 335 29.16 8.59 3.18
N ARG A 336 29.04 7.69 4.16
CA ARG A 336 29.56 7.89 5.53
C ARG A 336 31.07 8.19 5.58
N PHE A 337 31.80 7.85 4.52
CA PHE A 337 33.24 8.10 4.37
C PHE A 337 33.57 9.39 3.59
N GLY A 338 32.56 10.20 3.24
CA GLY A 338 32.72 11.48 2.54
C GLY A 338 32.86 11.40 1.02
N GLY A 339 32.84 10.20 0.44
CA GLY A 339 32.78 9.99 -1.00
C GLY A 339 31.38 10.22 -1.56
N ARG A 340 31.23 10.15 -2.89
CA ARG A 340 29.93 10.14 -3.55
C ARG A 340 29.78 8.92 -4.45
N ARG A 341 28.58 8.34 -4.48
CA ARG A 341 28.19 7.30 -5.44
C ARG A 341 26.88 7.67 -6.12
N ILE A 342 26.67 7.14 -7.32
CA ILE A 342 25.37 7.17 -7.98
C ILE A 342 24.45 6.15 -7.29
N VAL A 343 23.22 6.55 -7.02
CA VAL A 343 22.12 5.65 -6.64
C VAL A 343 21.26 5.49 -7.89
N ASP A 344 21.58 4.48 -8.68
CA ASP A 344 20.98 4.27 -10.00
C ASP A 344 19.63 3.54 -9.90
N TRP A 345 18.94 3.43 -11.02
CA TRP A 345 17.78 2.56 -11.17
C TRP A 345 18.12 1.11 -10.81
N LEU A 346 17.12 0.40 -10.31
CA LEU A 346 17.26 -1.02 -10.10
C LEU A 346 17.40 -1.75 -11.45
N ALA A 347 18.51 -2.48 -11.64
CA ALA A 347 18.78 -3.17 -12.90
C ALA A 347 17.85 -4.37 -13.20
N GLY A 348 17.19 -4.92 -12.18
CA GLY A 348 16.26 -6.04 -12.28
C GLY A 348 15.62 -6.38 -10.93
N GLU A 349 14.57 -7.19 -10.94
CA GLU A 349 13.83 -7.55 -9.73
C GLU A 349 14.76 -8.23 -8.70
N GLN A 350 15.03 -7.56 -7.57
CA GLN A 350 15.79 -8.15 -6.47
C GLN A 350 14.96 -9.19 -5.73
N LEU A 351 13.66 -8.91 -5.56
CA LEU A 351 12.78 -9.60 -4.64
C LEU A 351 11.45 -9.93 -5.34
N PRO A 352 11.33 -11.11 -5.97
CA PRO A 352 10.10 -11.47 -6.65
C PRO A 352 8.93 -11.56 -5.67
N ARG A 353 7.77 -11.03 -6.07
CA ARG A 353 6.52 -11.13 -5.31
C ARG A 353 6.63 -10.56 -3.89
N ILE A 354 7.28 -9.41 -3.77
CA ILE A 354 7.47 -8.76 -2.48
C ILE A 354 6.19 -8.09 -1.98
N CYS A 355 5.30 -7.67 -2.88
CA CYS A 355 4.00 -7.05 -2.63
C CYS A 355 2.92 -7.65 -3.56
#